data_AF-A0AAE3P556-F1
#
_entry.id   AF-A0AAE3P556-F1
#
_cell.length_a   1.000
_cell.length_b   1.000
_cell.length_c   1.000
_cell.angle_alpha   90.00
_cell.angle_beta   90.00
_cell.angle_gamma   90.00
#
_symmetry.space_group_name_H-M   'P 1'
#
loop_
_entity.id
_entity.type
_entity.pdbx_description
1 polymer ?
#
loop_
_entity_poly.entity_id
_entity_poly.type
_entity_poly.pdbx_seq_one_letter_code
_entity_poly.pdbx_strand_id
1 'polypeptide(L)' 'GNYFQMMESIKSKLLILPDETTIYPGHDYGPRPTSTIGEEKKNNPFIQEF' A
#
# COMPACT_ATOMS: atom_id res chain seq x y z
N GLY A 1 -7.25 -0.75 16.84
CA GLY A 1 -7.48 -0.31 15.45
C GLY A 1 -8.49 -1.22 14.80
N ASN A 2 -9.34 -0.70 13.91
CA ASN A 2 -10.33 -1.50 13.19
C ASN A 2 -9.76 -1.94 11.84
N TYR A 3 -9.64 -3.26 11.63
CA TYR A 3 -9.06 -3.84 10.41
C TYR A 3 -9.82 -3.40 9.15
N PHE A 4 -11.15 -3.51 9.16
CA PHE A 4 -12.00 -3.13 8.03
C PHE A 4 -11.84 -1.66 7.68
N GLN A 5 -11.84 -0.77 8.68
CA GLN A 5 -11.66 0.66 8.46
C GLN A 5 -10.28 0.99 7.85
N MET A 6 -9.24 0.29 8.28
CA MET A 6 -7.89 0.47 7.74
C MET A 6 -7.83 0.01 6.28
N MET A 7 -8.36 -1.17 5.97
CA MET A 7 -8.38 -1.71 4.62
C MET A 7 -9.23 -0.86 3.65
N GLU A 8 -10.40 -0.40 4.10
CA GLU A 8 -11.22 0.53 3.32
C GLU A 8 -10.47 1.83 3.02
N SER A 9 -9.71 2.35 3.98
CA SER A 9 -8.89 3.55 3.76
C SER A 9 -7.76 3.31 2.75
N ILE A 10 -7.08 2.16 2.82
CA ILE A 10 -6.03 1.79 1.86
C ILE A 10 -6.62 1.69 0.44
N LYS A 11 -7.75 0.99 0.28
CA LYS A 11 -8.39 0.79 -1.02
C LYS A 11 -8.92 2.09 -1.62
N SER A 12 -9.69 2.86 -0.84
CA SER A 12 -10.39 4.06 -1.34
C SER A 12 -9.48 5.27 -1.50
N LYS A 13 -8.32 5.32 -0.84
CA LYS A 13 -7.44 6.50 -0.87
C LYS A 13 -6.09 6.26 -1.53
N LEU A 14 -5.48 5.08 -1.31
CA LEU A 14 -4.13 4.80 -1.82
C LEU A 14 -4.19 4.03 -3.14
N LEU A 15 -4.95 2.93 -3.21
CA LEU A 15 -4.94 2.06 -4.39
C LEU A 15 -5.59 2.67 -5.65
N ILE A 16 -6.30 3.79 -5.49
CA ILE A 16 -6.84 4.59 -6.60
C ILE A 16 -5.79 5.47 -7.28
N LEU A 17 -4.61 5.62 -6.69
CA LEU A 17 -3.53 6.44 -7.23
C LEU A 17 -2.86 5.72 -8.42
N PRO A 18 -2.25 6.46 -9.36
CA PRO A 18 -1.48 5.88 -10.46
C PRO A 18 -0.36 4.95 -9.96
N ASP A 19 -0.04 3.91 -10.72
CA ASP A 19 0.90 2.87 -10.30
C ASP A 19 2.35 3.38 -10.12
N GLU A 20 2.72 4.45 -10.82
CA GLU A 20 4.00 5.15 -10.71
C GLU A 20 4.12 6.01 -9.44
N THR A 21 3.03 6.20 -8.69
CA THR A 21 3.05 6.98 -7.46
C THR A 21 4.00 6.36 -6.43
N THR A 22 5.01 7.12 -6.03
CA THR A 22 5.98 6.69 -5.02
C THR A 22 5.38 6.77 -3.61
N ILE A 23 5.57 5.71 -2.83
CA ILE A 23 5.17 5.60 -1.44
C ILE A 23 6.40 5.83 -0.56
N TYR A 24 6.27 6.79 0.37
CA TYR A 24 7.24 7.05 1.42
C TYR A 24 6.62 6.64 2.77
N PRO A 25 6.98 5.47 3.31
CA PRO A 25 6.40 4.99 4.56
C PRO A 25 6.92 5.79 5.76
N GLY A 26 6.16 5.80 6.85
CA GLY A 26 6.60 6.46 8.09
C GLY A 26 7.79 5.78 8.76
N HIS A 27 7.97 4.47 8.54
CA HIS A 27 9.11 3.68 9.01
C HIS A 27 9.49 2.67 7.93
N ASP A 28 10.80 2.47 7.73
CA ASP A 28 11.31 1.46 6.83
C ASP A 28 11.40 0.10 7.56
N TYR A 29 10.39 -0.75 7.33
CA TYR A 29 10.38 -2.15 7.75
C TYR A 29 10.60 -3.11 6.56
N GLY A 30 10.85 -2.56 5.37
CA GLY A 30 10.96 -3.31 4.13
C GLY A 30 12.41 -3.51 3.71
N PRO A 31 12.64 -4.10 2.54
CA PRO A 31 13.97 -4.22 1.93
C PRO A 31 14.47 -2.91 1.31
N ARG A 32 13.59 -1.91 1.15
CA ARG A 32 13.88 -0.61 0.54
C ARG A 32 13.11 0.48 1.31
N PRO A 33 13.67 1.71 1.38
CA PRO A 33 13.04 2.82 2.09
C PRO A 33 11.79 3.38 1.40
N THR A 34 11.54 3.02 0.15
CA THR A 34 10.39 3.44 -0.65
C THR A 34 9.93 2.33 -1.61
N SER A 35 8.71 2.49 -2.12
CA SER A 35 8.05 1.58 -3.09
C SER A 35 7.15 2.40 -4.02
N THR A 36 6.39 1.76 -4.92
CA THR A 36 5.30 2.41 -5.67
C THR A 36 3.96 1.73 -5.44
N ILE A 37 2.86 2.42 -5.76
CA ILE A 37 1.50 1.85 -5.71
C ILE A 37 1.41 0.57 -6.56
N GLY A 38 2.01 0.56 -7.75
CA GLY A 38 2.03 -0.62 -8.61
C GLY A 38 2.82 -1.79 -8.01
N GLU A 39 3.97 -1.51 -7.38
CA GLU A 39 4.75 -2.53 -6.68
C GLU A 39 4.00 -3.13 -5.50
N GLU A 40 3.32 -2.30 -4.69
CA GLU A 40 2.52 -2.78 -3.56
C GLU A 40 1.30 -3.59 -4.02
N LYS A 41 0.56 -3.16 -5.04
CA LYS A 41 -0.56 -3.96 -5.61
C LYS A 41 -0.10 -5.35 -6.07
N LYS A 42 1.10 -5.44 -6.64
CA LYS A 42 1.63 -6.68 -7.20
C LYS A 42 2.24 -7.62 -6.16
N ASN A 43 2.80 -7.11 -5.07
CA ASN A 43 3.66 -7.91 -4.19
C ASN A 43 3.26 -7.89 -2.72
N ASN A 44 2.43 -6.94 -2.27
CA ASN A 44 2.05 -6.84 -0.87
C ASN A 44 0.95 -7.87 -0.54
N PRO A 45 1.21 -8.87 0.32
CA PRO A 45 0.24 -9.94 0.60
C PRO A 45 -1.07 -9.40 1.19
N PHE A 46 -1.02 -8.33 1.99
CA PHE A 46 -2.21 -7.71 2.58
C PHE A 46 -3.07 -6.96 1.56
N ILE A 47 -2.53 -6.67 0.37
CA ILE A 47 -3.27 -6.04 -0.73
C ILE A 47 -3.78 -7.12 -1.69
N GLN A 48 -3.04 -8.19 -1.91
CA GLN A 48 -3.41 -9.29 -2.81
C GLN A 48 -4.52 -10.20 -2.29
N GLU A 49 -4.78 -10.24 -1.00
CA GLU A 49 -5.84 -11.07 -0.39
C GLU A 49 -7.28 -10.58 -0.70
N PHE A 50 -7.47 -9.67 -1.66
CA PHE A 50 -8.75 -8.99 -1.93
C PHE A 50 -9.15 -8.92 -3.41
#